data_AF-A0A657AZV6-F1
#
_entry.id   AF-A0A657AZV6-F1
#
_cell.length_a   1.000
_cell.length_b   1.000
_cell.length_c   1.000
_cell.angle_alpha   90.00
_cell.angle_beta   90.00
_cell.angle_gamma   90.00
#
_symmetry.space_group_name_H-M   'P 1'
#
loop_
_entity.id
_entity.type
_entity.pdbx_description
1 polymer ?
#
loop_
_entity_poly.entity_id
_entity_poly.type
_entity_poly.pdbx_seq_one_letter_code
_entity_poly.pdbx_strand_id
1 'polypeptide(L)'
;MDKHLLIIGHAPSPNTQTLLKTINDASNKSQCTVTSLSAFDTTPEHIIQADAVILFTPENLSYMSGAMKDMFDRCYYPVLEKKQGLPVAAIVRAGHDGTGTVHALPTIQLP
;
A
#
# COMPACT_ATOMS: atom_id res chain seq x y z
N MET A 1 -6.75 -8.46 21.18
CA MET A 1 -6.31 -7.27 20.43
C MET A 1 -6.93 -7.39 19.05
N ASP A 2 -7.72 -6.41 18.65
CA ASP A 2 -8.23 -6.32 17.29
C ASP A 2 -7.06 -6.10 16.34
N LYS A 3 -7.05 -6.82 15.22
CA LYS A 3 -6.01 -6.71 14.21
C LYS A 3 -6.15 -5.38 13.46
N HIS A 4 -5.03 -4.76 13.10
CA HIS A 4 -5.01 -3.50 12.35
C HIS A 4 -4.52 -3.68 10.92
N LEU A 5 -5.39 -3.37 9.95
CA LEU A 5 -5.08 -3.35 8.53
C LEU A 5 -4.85 -1.90 8.07
N LEU A 6 -3.65 -1.62 7.57
CA LEU A 6 -3.31 -0.34 6.95
C LEU A 6 -3.39 -0.44 5.43
N ILE A 7 -4.14 0.46 4.80
CA ILE A 7 -4.23 0.60 3.35
C ILE A 7 -3.51 1.89 2.96
N ILE A 8 -2.47 1.77 2.13
CA ILE A 8 -1.70 2.91 1.63
C ILE A 8 -1.97 3.04 0.14
N GLY A 9 -2.63 4.12 -0.27
CA GLY A 9 -3.10 4.30 -1.63
C GLY A 9 -2.57 5.55 -2.33
N HIS A 10 -2.24 5.42 -3.62
CA HIS A 10 -2.11 6.56 -4.52
C HIS A 10 -3.20 6.49 -5.60
N ALA A 11 -4.13 7.45 -5.60
CA ALA A 11 -5.30 7.44 -6.48
C ALA A 11 -5.51 8.78 -7.23
N PRO A 12 -4.65 9.12 -8.21
CA PRO A 12 -4.65 10.43 -8.85
C PRO A 12 -5.76 10.62 -9.90
N SER A 13 -6.42 9.52 -10.32
CA SER A 13 -7.46 9.54 -11.37
C SER A 13 -8.81 9.05 -10.82
N PRO A 14 -9.94 9.41 -11.45
CA PRO A 14 -11.27 8.90 -11.06
C PRO A 14 -11.32 7.36 -11.00
N ASN A 15 -10.74 6.68 -11.98
CA ASN A 15 -10.70 5.21 -12.02
C ASN A 15 -9.94 4.61 -10.83
N THR A 16 -8.80 5.20 -10.46
CA THR A 16 -8.02 4.75 -9.29
C THR A 16 -8.73 5.08 -7.98
N GLN A 17 -9.50 6.17 -7.92
CA GLN A 17 -10.30 6.52 -6.75
C GLN A 17 -11.47 5.56 -6.57
N THR A 18 -12.16 5.17 -7.65
CA THR A 18 -13.20 4.14 -7.62
C THR A 18 -12.65 2.82 -7.10
N LEU A 19 -11.49 2.38 -7.59
CA LEU A 19 -10.87 1.14 -7.15
C LEU A 19 -10.44 1.20 -5.68
N LEU A 20 -9.80 2.29 -5.25
CA LEU A 20 -9.44 2.49 -3.84
C LEU A 20 -10.67 2.51 -2.92
N LYS A 21 -11.78 3.11 -3.38
CA LYS A 21 -13.06 3.07 -2.67
C LYS A 21 -13.57 1.64 -2.52
N THR A 22 -13.56 0.84 -3.59
CA THR A 22 -13.97 -0.58 -3.52
C THR A 22 -13.10 -1.39 -2.57
N ILE A 23 -11.78 -1.16 -2.56
CA ILE A 23 -10.85 -1.81 -1.62
C ILE A 23 -11.22 -1.45 -0.17
N ASN A 24 -11.50 -0.18 0.10
CA ASN A 24 -11.93 0.30 1.41
C ASN A 24 -13.28 -0.32 1.84
N ASP A 25 -14.28 -0.28 0.96
CA ASP A 25 -15.62 -0.82 1.22
C ASP A 25 -15.58 -2.33 1.49
N ALA A 26 -14.70 -3.08 0.82
CA ALA A 26 -14.48 -4.50 1.06
C ALA A 26 -13.75 -4.74 2.40
N SER A 27 -12.71 -3.96 2.68
CA SER A 27 -11.88 -4.11 3.88
C SER A 27 -12.68 -3.78 5.15
N ASN A 28 -13.57 -2.79 5.10
CA ASN A 28 -14.43 -2.40 6.23
C ASN A 28 -15.48 -3.46 6.63
N LYS A 29 -15.68 -4.52 5.82
CA LYS A 29 -16.53 -5.66 6.17
C LYS A 29 -15.80 -6.74 6.96
N SER A 30 -14.48 -6.63 7.09
CA SER A 30 -13.67 -7.55 7.89
C SER A 30 -13.83 -7.28 9.39
N GLN A 31 -13.39 -8.23 10.22
CA GLN A 31 -13.41 -8.11 11.68
C GLN A 31 -12.16 -7.41 12.24
N CYS A 32 -11.48 -6.57 11.44
CA CYS A 32 -10.26 -5.88 11.83
C CYS A 32 -10.44 -4.37 11.76
N THR A 33 -9.65 -3.62 12.53
CA THR A 33 -9.59 -2.16 12.41
C THR A 33 -8.91 -1.81 11.10
N VAL A 34 -9.54 -0.97 10.27
CA VAL A 34 -8.99 -0.56 8.98
C VAL A 34 -8.65 0.93 9.01
N THR A 35 -7.47 1.28 8.53
CA THR A 35 -7.07 2.67 8.29
C THR A 35 -6.59 2.80 6.86
N SER A 36 -7.11 3.79 6.13
CA SER A 36 -6.69 4.07 4.75
C SER A 36 -6.09 5.45 4.66
N LEU A 37 -4.85 5.53 4.18
CA LEU A 37 -4.09 6.76 4.03
C LEU A 37 -3.60 6.93 2.60
N SER A 38 -3.42 8.19 2.21
CA SER A 38 -2.64 8.53 1.02
C SER A 38 -1.18 8.09 1.24
N ALA A 39 -0.50 7.71 0.16
CA ALA A 39 0.95 7.51 0.18
C ALA A 39 1.70 8.74 0.73
N PHE A 40 1.20 9.95 0.46
CA PHE A 40 1.78 11.21 0.96
C PHE A 40 1.59 11.41 2.47
N ASP A 41 0.47 10.96 3.02
CA ASP A 41 0.11 11.17 4.43
C ASP A 41 0.63 10.03 5.34
N THR A 42 1.15 8.95 4.74
CA THR A 42 1.66 7.80 5.47
C THR A 42 3.00 8.13 6.14
N THR A 43 3.14 7.72 7.40
CA THR A 43 4.34 7.89 8.23
C THR A 43 4.83 6.54 8.75
N PRO A 44 6.08 6.43 9.26
CA PRO A 44 6.60 5.19 9.84
C PRO A 44 5.73 4.60 10.95
N GLU A 45 5.15 5.45 11.79
CA GLU A 45 4.35 5.05 12.95
C GLU A 45 3.10 4.28 12.52
N HIS A 46 2.47 4.71 11.42
CA HIS A 46 1.33 4.01 10.84
C HIS A 46 1.69 2.56 10.46
N ILE A 47 2.88 2.36 9.88
CA ILE A 47 3.35 1.03 9.44
C ILE A 47 3.72 0.16 10.65
N ILE A 48 4.38 0.74 11.66
CA ILE A 48 4.78 0.01 12.88
C ILE A 48 3.55 -0.51 13.64
N GLN A 49 2.46 0.26 13.66
CA GLN A 49 1.21 -0.11 14.34
C GLN A 49 0.40 -1.17 13.59
N ALA A 50 0.54 -1.28 12.26
CA ALA A 50 -0.22 -2.21 11.44
C ALA A 50 0.15 -3.67 11.73
N ASP A 51 -0.83 -4.57 11.67
CA ASP A 51 -0.64 -6.01 11.61
C ASP A 51 -0.51 -6.52 10.17
N ALA A 52 -1.03 -5.77 9.19
CA ALA A 52 -0.91 -6.05 7.77
C ALA A 52 -1.04 -4.76 6.94
N VAL A 53 -0.45 -4.75 5.74
CA VAL A 53 -0.49 -3.60 4.82
C VAL A 53 -1.02 -4.01 3.45
N ILE A 54 -1.93 -3.21 2.90
CA ILE A 54 -2.31 -3.24 1.49
C ILE A 54 -1.73 -1.99 0.82
N LEU A 55 -0.92 -2.19 -0.22
CA LEU A 55 -0.41 -1.13 -1.08
C LEU A 55 -1.28 -1.02 -2.32
N PHE A 56 -1.82 0.16 -2.60
CA PHE A 56 -2.54 0.45 -3.84
C PHE A 56 -1.79 1.50 -4.65
N THR A 57 -1.37 1.14 -5.87
CA THR A 57 -0.64 2.03 -6.75
C THR A 57 -1.06 1.85 -8.22
N PRO A 58 -1.20 2.93 -9.01
CA PRO A 58 -1.29 2.79 -10.45
C PRO A 58 0.08 2.41 -11.02
N GLU A 59 0.08 1.65 -12.11
CA GLU A 59 1.28 1.44 -12.90
C GLU A 59 1.64 2.74 -13.63
N ASN A 60 2.85 3.23 -13.38
CA ASN A 60 3.47 4.32 -14.14
C ASN A 60 4.75 3.77 -14.77
N LEU A 61 4.77 3.65 -16.10
CA LEU A 61 5.96 3.17 -16.86
C LEU A 61 6.51 1.83 -16.33
N SER A 62 5.62 0.84 -16.14
CA SER A 62 5.97 -0.49 -15.63
C SER A 62 6.52 -0.52 -14.20
N TYR A 63 6.27 0.53 -13.42
CA TYR A 63 6.68 0.62 -12.02
C TYR A 63 5.59 1.21 -11.13
N MET A 64 5.81 1.19 -9.81
CA MET A 64 4.92 1.86 -8.86
C MET A 64 4.91 3.38 -9.12
N SER A 65 3.82 4.05 -8.71
CA SER A 65 3.74 5.50 -8.78
C SER A 65 4.87 6.18 -7.98
N GLY A 66 5.28 7.38 -8.42
CA GLY A 66 6.29 8.17 -7.72
C GLY A 66 5.91 8.48 -6.26
N ALA A 67 4.61 8.66 -5.98
CA ALA A 67 4.12 8.82 -4.62
C ALA A 67 4.32 7.57 -3.74
N MET A 68 4.16 6.38 -4.31
CA MET A 68 4.42 5.14 -3.58
C MET A 68 5.91 4.98 -3.30
N LYS A 69 6.77 5.30 -4.29
CA LYS A 69 8.22 5.30 -4.11
C LYS A 69 8.66 6.29 -3.03
N ASP A 70 8.13 7.51 -3.04
CA ASP A 70 8.38 8.51 -2.00
C ASP A 70 7.99 8.00 -0.60
N MET A 71 6.83 7.35 -0.48
CA MET A 71 6.41 6.72 0.78
C MET A 71 7.41 5.67 1.26
N PHE A 72 7.85 4.78 0.36
CA PHE A 72 8.90 3.81 0.69
C PHE A 72 10.20 4.50 1.13
N ASP A 73 10.69 5.52 0.40
CA ASP A 73 11.94 6.21 0.74
C ASP A 73 11.89 6.88 2.12
N ARG A 74 10.75 7.48 2.48
CA ARG A 74 10.55 8.12 3.80
C ARG A 74 10.41 7.11 4.93
N CYS A 75 9.77 5.98 4.68
CA CYS A 75 9.37 5.04 5.73
C CYS A 75 10.29 3.84 5.91
N TYR A 76 11.09 3.46 4.90
CA TYR A 76 11.84 2.21 4.91
C TYR A 76 12.82 2.11 6.08
N TYR A 77 13.78 3.04 6.19
CA TYR A 77 14.79 2.98 7.26
C TYR A 77 14.21 3.11 8.68
N PRO A 78 13.25 4.01 8.94
CA PRO A 78 12.61 4.08 10.26
C PRO A 78 11.88 2.81 10.71
N VAL A 79 11.48 1.94 9.76
CA VAL A 79 10.72 0.71 10.01
C VAL A 79 11.61 -0.55 9.99
N LEU A 80 12.73 -0.53 9.24
CA LEU A 80 13.65 -1.65 8.96
C LEU A 80 13.95 -2.58 10.15
N GLU A 81 14.28 -2.01 11.30
CA GLU A 81 14.65 -2.77 12.51
C GLU A 81 13.51 -2.93 13.53
N LYS A 82 12.34 -2.34 13.25
CA LYS A 82 11.22 -2.28 14.21
C LYS A 82 10.07 -3.21 13.87
N LYS A 83 9.92 -3.57 12.60
CA LYS A 83 8.75 -4.31 12.12
C LYS A 83 9.12 -5.26 10.98
N GLN A 84 9.77 -6.37 11.33
CA GLN A 84 10.16 -7.39 10.36
C GLN A 84 9.03 -8.39 10.09
N GLY A 85 8.96 -8.87 8.85
CA GLY A 85 8.00 -9.89 8.43
C GLY A 85 6.56 -9.38 8.40
N LEU A 86 6.36 -8.08 8.16
CA LEU A 86 5.02 -7.50 8.04
C LEU A 86 4.29 -8.11 6.83
N PRO A 87 3.10 -8.71 6.98
CA PRO A 87 2.32 -9.16 5.84
C PRO A 87 1.93 -7.99 4.93
N VAL A 88 2.38 -8.05 3.67
CA VAL A 88 2.08 -7.04 2.65
C VAL A 88 1.39 -7.67 1.46
N ALA A 89 0.28 -7.07 1.03
CA ALA A 89 -0.34 -7.31 -0.26
C ALA A 89 -0.27 -6.05 -1.11
N ALA A 90 -0.20 -6.20 -2.43
CA ALA A 90 -0.16 -5.08 -3.35
C ALA A 90 -1.21 -5.25 -4.45
N ILE A 91 -1.93 -4.17 -4.73
CA ILE A 91 -2.96 -4.07 -5.76
C ILE A 91 -2.49 -3.02 -6.75
N VAL A 92 -2.31 -3.44 -8.00
CA VAL A 92 -1.86 -2.56 -9.08
C VAL A 92 -3.00 -2.31 -10.05
N ARG A 93 -3.28 -1.03 -10.31
CA ARG A 93 -4.11 -0.64 -11.45
C ARG A 93 -3.20 -0.45 -12.66
N ALA A 94 -3.18 -1.43 -13.55
CA ALA A 94 -2.43 -1.38 -14.80
C ALA A 94 -3.22 -0.77 -15.95
N GLY A 95 -2.51 -0.20 -16.93
CA GLY A 95 -3.11 0.39 -18.13
C GLY A 95 -3.41 -0.62 -19.23
N HIS A 96 -2.56 -1.66 -19.39
CA HIS A 96 -2.68 -2.63 -20.47
C HIS A 96 -2.37 -4.07 -20.01
N ASP A 97 -1.18 -4.32 -19.46
CA ASP A 97 -0.71 -5.67 -19.10
C ASP A 97 0.04 -5.64 -17.75
N GLY A 98 -0.70 -5.50 -16.64
CA GLY A 98 -0.16 -5.23 -15.29
C GLY A 98 0.83 -6.22 -14.69
N THR A 99 1.27 -7.22 -15.45
CA THR A 99 2.28 -8.21 -15.11
C THR A 99 3.61 -7.57 -14.70
N GLY A 100 4.09 -6.53 -15.40
CA GLY A 100 5.37 -5.87 -15.09
C GLY A 100 5.44 -5.31 -13.66
N THR A 101 4.38 -4.67 -13.18
CA THR A 101 4.35 -4.13 -11.81
C THR A 101 4.15 -5.21 -10.75
N VAL A 102 3.34 -6.24 -11.04
CA VAL A 102 3.16 -7.40 -10.15
C VAL A 102 4.49 -8.13 -9.94
N HIS A 103 5.34 -8.22 -10.97
CA HIS A 103 6.67 -8.82 -10.87
C HIS A 103 7.70 -7.93 -10.15
N ALA A 104 7.56 -6.60 -10.16
CA ALA A 104 8.48 -5.69 -9.51
C ALA A 104 8.25 -5.55 -7.99
N LEU A 105 7.01 -5.67 -7.53
CA LEU A 105 6.63 -5.47 -6.13
C LEU A 105 7.32 -6.40 -5.11
N PRO A 106 7.60 -7.69 -5.38
CA PRO A 106 8.35 -8.55 -4.47
C PRO A 106 9.79 -8.09 -4.22
N THR A 107 10.36 -7.23 -5.08
CA THR A 107 11.73 -6.73 -4.92
C THR A 107 11.84 -5.54 -3.96
N ILE A 108 10.71 -4.93 -3.58
CA ILE A 108 10.62 -3.74 -2.73
C ILE A 108 9.58 -4.02 -1.66
N GLN A 109 10.00 -4.76 -0.64
CA GLN A 109 9.15 -5.10 0.49
C GLN A 109 9.52 -4.23 1.69
N LEU A 110 8.49 -3.87 2.45
CA LEU A 110 8.70 -3.49 3.84
C LEU A 110 9.39 -4.67 4.56
N PRO A 111 10.28 -4.40 5.52
CA PRO A 111 11.05 -5.40 6.25
C PRO A 111 10.23 -6.56 6.83
#